data_AF-A0A9W9C7A4-F1
#
_entry.id   AF-A0A9W9C7A4-F1
#
_cell.length_a   1.000
_cell.length_b   1.000
_cell.length_c   1.000
_cell.angle_alpha   90.00
_cell.angle_beta   90.00
_cell.angle_gamma   90.00
#
_symmetry.space_group_name_H-M   'P 1'
#
loop_
_entity.id
_entity.type
_entity.pdbx_description
1 polymer ?
#
loop_
_entity_poly.entity_id
_entity_poly.type
_entity_poly.pdbx_seq_one_letter_code
_entity_poly.pdbx_strand_id
1 'polypeptide(L)'
;MVKLGNRRQDTATTNRPIIFVAHSLGGLVVANGLSSQSGSNEQRQEVITSTCGTIFLGTPFQGSDKAQWAGLAEKVLSLLGDSNDQIIKDLDTKSTKLQQISSDFHLLLQQRHESKALSPIQVACFFETKSTMWKKKKDLGLIVTKQSAAIAGYQPMPINADHRAST
;
A
#
# COMPACT_ATOMS: atom_id res chain seq x y z
N MET A 1 -13.09 -2.76 1.49
CA MET A 1 -13.75 -2.95 0.18
C MET A 1 -15.25 -3.14 0.30
N VAL A 2 -15.76 -4.18 0.97
CA VAL A 2 -17.22 -4.46 1.07
C VAL A 2 -18.05 -3.27 1.57
N LYS A 3 -17.65 -2.62 2.67
CA LYS A 3 -18.35 -1.42 3.18
C LYS A 3 -18.43 -0.28 2.15
N LEU A 4 -17.40 -0.11 1.31
CA LEU A 4 -17.40 0.90 0.25
C LEU A 4 -18.38 0.49 -0.87
N GLY A 5 -18.38 -0.78 -1.27
CA GLY A 5 -19.32 -1.28 -2.27
C GLY A 5 -20.77 -1.16 -1.80
N ASN A 6 -21.09 -1.53 -0.55
CA ASN A 6 -22.43 -1.33 0.01
C ASN A 6 -22.86 0.15 -0.06
N ARG A 7 -22.00 1.07 0.38
CA ARG A 7 -22.31 2.51 0.29
C ARG A 7 -22.56 2.97 -1.13
N ARG A 8 -21.84 2.42 -2.12
CA ARG A 8 -22.03 2.78 -3.53
C ARG A 8 -23.35 2.28 -4.08
N GLN A 9 -23.79 1.10 -3.65
CA GLN A 9 -25.12 0.57 -3.95
C GLN A 9 -26.20 1.46 -3.32
N ASP A 10 -26.08 1.76 -2.03
CA ASP A 10 -27.02 2.62 -1.29
C ASP A 10 -27.18 4.01 -1.92
N THR A 11 -26.11 4.57 -2.48
CA THR A 11 -26.13 5.88 -3.13
C THR A 11 -26.23 5.83 -4.66
N ALA A 12 -26.48 4.66 -5.27
CA ALA A 12 -26.55 4.46 -6.73
C ALA A 12 -25.34 5.02 -7.52
N THR A 13 -24.13 4.82 -6.99
CA THR A 13 -22.86 5.33 -7.55
C THR A 13 -21.90 4.24 -8.02
N THR A 14 -22.43 3.06 -8.32
CA THR A 14 -21.66 1.84 -8.62
C THR A 14 -20.78 1.92 -9.86
N ASN A 15 -21.06 2.87 -10.77
CA ASN A 15 -20.26 3.11 -11.98
C ASN A 15 -19.19 4.21 -11.83
N ARG A 16 -19.10 4.88 -10.66
CA ARG A 16 -18.13 5.98 -10.50
C ARG A 16 -16.71 5.44 -10.43
N PRO A 17 -15.77 5.94 -11.24
CA PRO A 17 -14.37 5.51 -11.19
C PRO A 17 -13.77 5.79 -9.81
N ILE A 18 -12.90 4.89 -9.35
CA ILE A 18 -12.25 4.97 -8.03
C ILE A 18 -10.75 5.15 -8.22
N ILE A 19 -10.21 6.15 -7.51
CA ILE A 19 -8.78 6.30 -7.28
C ILE A 19 -8.53 6.12 -5.79
N PHE A 20 -7.68 5.16 -5.43
CA PHE A 20 -7.21 5.02 -4.06
C PHE A 20 -5.98 5.90 -3.83
N VAL A 21 -5.97 6.65 -2.74
CA VAL A 21 -4.76 7.33 -2.25
C VAL A 21 -4.45 6.75 -0.90
N ALA A 22 -3.24 6.21 -0.74
CA ALA A 22 -2.86 5.49 0.47
C ALA A 22 -1.42 5.81 0.86
N HIS A 23 -1.21 5.97 2.15
CA HIS A 23 0.08 6.31 2.74
C HIS A 23 0.62 5.15 3.58
N SER A 24 1.95 4.98 3.59
CA SER A 24 2.66 4.01 4.43
C SER A 24 2.09 2.59 4.26
N LEU A 25 1.87 1.85 5.35
CA LEU A 25 1.27 0.51 5.33
C LEU A 25 -0.17 0.47 4.77
N GLY A 26 -0.88 1.60 4.74
CA GLY A 26 -2.21 1.68 4.14
C GLY A 26 -2.21 1.31 2.65
N GLY A 27 -1.11 1.55 1.94
CA GLY A 27 -0.98 1.15 0.54
C GLY A 27 -0.98 -0.35 0.35
N LEU A 28 -0.38 -1.11 1.28
CA LEU A 28 -0.43 -2.57 1.27
C LEU A 28 -1.84 -3.11 1.56
N VAL A 29 -2.60 -2.41 2.40
CA VAL A 29 -4.01 -2.75 2.66
C VAL A 29 -4.84 -2.58 1.40
N VAL A 30 -4.64 -1.49 0.65
CA VAL A 30 -5.30 -1.26 -0.65
C VAL A 30 -4.88 -2.31 -1.67
N ALA A 31 -3.57 -2.54 -1.84
CA ALA A 31 -3.03 -3.52 -2.77
C ALA A 31 -3.62 -4.91 -2.51
N ASN A 32 -3.55 -5.39 -1.27
CA ASN A 32 -4.17 -6.66 -0.86
C ASN A 32 -5.68 -6.66 -1.09
N GLY A 33 -6.38 -5.58 -0.73
CA GLY A 33 -7.83 -5.47 -0.94
C GLY A 33 -8.25 -5.58 -2.41
N LEU A 34 -7.40 -5.12 -3.33
CA LEU A 34 -7.63 -5.21 -4.77
C LEU A 34 -7.22 -6.57 -5.35
N SER A 35 -6.13 -7.17 -4.88
CA SER A 35 -5.56 -8.40 -5.46
C SER A 35 -6.00 -9.71 -4.80
N SER A 36 -6.45 -9.70 -3.55
CA SER A 36 -6.80 -10.93 -2.85
C SER A 36 -8.02 -11.62 -3.48
N GLN A 37 -7.92 -12.93 -3.67
CA GLN A 37 -9.02 -13.77 -4.16
C GLN A 37 -10.01 -14.21 -3.06
N SER A 38 -9.68 -14.03 -1.77
CA SER A 38 -10.52 -14.50 -0.66
C SER A 38 -11.81 -13.68 -0.47
N GLY A 39 -12.97 -14.34 -0.34
CA GLY A 39 -14.23 -13.66 0.00
C GLY A 39 -14.82 -12.82 -1.14
N SER A 40 -14.86 -13.39 -2.35
CA SER A 40 -15.47 -12.77 -3.53
C SER A 40 -16.97 -12.55 -3.35
N ASN A 41 -17.35 -11.37 -2.89
CA ASN A 41 -18.73 -10.88 -2.94
C ASN A 41 -18.86 -9.79 -4.02
N GLU A 42 -20.06 -9.64 -4.58
CA GLU A 42 -20.37 -8.75 -5.69
C GLU A 42 -19.93 -7.31 -5.42
N GLN A 43 -20.15 -6.79 -4.20
CA GLN A 43 -19.77 -5.44 -3.81
C GLN A 43 -18.25 -5.21 -3.81
N ARG A 44 -17.46 -6.27 -3.56
CA ARG A 44 -16.00 -6.18 -3.67
C ARG A 44 -15.59 -6.12 -5.13
N GLN A 45 -16.17 -6.98 -5.96
CA GLN A 45 -15.87 -7.02 -7.39
C GLN A 45 -16.21 -5.69 -8.06
N GLU A 46 -17.35 -5.08 -7.72
CA GLU A 46 -17.73 -3.75 -8.20
C GLU A 46 -16.67 -2.67 -7.88
N VAL A 47 -16.11 -2.70 -6.66
CA VAL A 47 -15.05 -1.75 -6.28
C VAL A 47 -13.78 -2.02 -7.09
N ILE A 48 -13.39 -3.29 -7.26
CA ILE A 48 -12.19 -3.66 -8.03
C ILE A 48 -12.37 -3.26 -9.51
N THR A 49 -13.51 -3.56 -10.11
CA THR A 49 -13.78 -3.25 -11.52
C THR A 49 -13.80 -1.74 -11.77
N SER A 50 -14.40 -0.98 -10.84
CA SER A 50 -14.46 0.49 -10.87
C SER A 50 -13.14 1.19 -10.54
N THR A 51 -12.14 0.47 -10.03
CA THR A 51 -10.84 1.06 -9.72
C THR A 51 -10.09 1.36 -11.01
N CYS A 52 -9.77 2.64 -11.23
CA CYS A 52 -9.02 3.10 -12.39
C CYS A 52 -7.62 3.60 -12.03
N GLY A 53 -7.33 3.81 -10.75
CA GLY A 53 -5.98 4.17 -10.34
C GLY A 53 -5.69 4.06 -8.85
N THR A 54 -4.39 4.08 -8.53
CA THR A 54 -3.86 4.08 -7.17
C THR A 54 -2.68 5.04 -7.05
N ILE A 55 -2.65 5.80 -5.96
CA ILE A 55 -1.56 6.68 -5.56
C ILE A 55 -1.02 6.16 -4.23
N PHE A 56 0.26 5.79 -4.23
CA PHE A 56 0.95 5.29 -3.05
C PHE A 56 1.98 6.30 -2.57
N LEU A 57 1.86 6.71 -1.32
CA LEU A 57 2.73 7.70 -0.66
C LEU A 57 3.56 6.98 0.39
N GLY A 58 4.87 6.87 0.17
CA GLY A 58 5.76 6.20 1.11
C GLY A 58 5.32 4.77 1.43
N THR A 59 4.72 4.04 0.47
CA THR A 59 4.27 2.66 0.69
C THR A 59 5.39 1.68 0.41
N PRO A 60 5.72 0.79 1.37
CA PRO A 60 6.81 -0.16 1.20
C PRO A 60 6.37 -1.38 0.39
N PHE A 61 6.58 -1.41 -0.91
CA PHE A 61 6.32 -2.57 -1.77
C PHE A 61 7.51 -3.51 -1.90
N GLN A 62 8.74 -3.02 -1.73
CA GLN A 62 9.93 -3.88 -1.77
C GLN A 62 10.56 -4.03 -0.38
N GLY A 63 10.68 -5.30 0.02
CA GLY A 63 11.46 -5.79 1.14
C GLY A 63 11.69 -7.27 0.86
N SER A 64 12.87 -7.61 0.34
CA SER A 64 13.19 -8.99 -0.05
C SER A 64 13.61 -9.85 1.14
N ASP A 65 13.97 -9.20 2.26
CA ASP A 65 14.47 -9.85 3.46
C ASP A 65 13.60 -9.49 4.67
N LYS A 66 13.42 -10.46 5.56
CA LYS A 66 12.74 -10.34 6.85
C LYS A 66 13.30 -9.19 7.66
N ALA A 67 14.62 -9.01 7.64
CA ALA A 67 15.30 -7.94 8.37
C ALA A 67 14.85 -6.54 7.91
N GLN A 68 14.59 -6.37 6.61
CA GLN A 68 14.13 -5.09 6.06
C GLN A 68 12.70 -4.77 6.48
N TRP A 69 11.81 -5.76 6.45
CA TRP A 69 10.44 -5.61 6.94
C TRP A 69 10.38 -5.38 8.44
N ALA A 70 11.23 -6.06 9.22
CA ALA A 70 11.35 -5.86 10.66
C ALA A 70 11.78 -4.42 10.99
N GLY A 71 12.87 -3.94 10.37
CA GLY A 71 13.34 -2.57 10.59
C GLY A 71 12.34 -1.51 10.14
N LEU A 72 11.61 -1.76 9.04
CA LEU A 72 10.57 -0.86 8.60
C LEU A 72 9.38 -0.82 9.56
N ALA A 73 8.90 -1.98 10.00
CA ALA A 73 7.82 -2.07 10.97
C ALA A 73 8.22 -1.41 12.29
N GLU A 74 9.46 -1.62 12.77
CA GLU A 74 9.98 -0.93 13.95
C GLU A 74 9.93 0.60 13.77
N LYS A 75 10.36 1.11 12.62
CA LYS A 75 10.30 2.55 12.31
C LYS A 75 8.86 3.06 12.26
N VAL A 76 7.94 2.38 11.58
CA VAL A 76 6.53 2.77 11.48
C VAL A 76 5.82 2.68 12.84
N LEU A 77 6.03 1.61 13.61
CA LEU A 77 5.49 1.45 14.96
C LEU A 77 6.06 2.50 15.91
N SER A 78 7.35 2.80 15.80
CA SER A 78 7.97 3.91 16.52
C SER A 78 7.25 5.22 16.21
N LEU A 79 6.78 5.46 14.97
CA LEU A 79 6.01 6.66 14.62
C LEU A 79 4.59 6.69 15.19
N LEU A 80 4.01 5.54 15.48
CA LEU A 80 2.67 5.41 16.06
C LEU A 80 2.70 5.44 17.60
N GLY A 81 3.87 5.28 18.20
CA GLY A 81 4.05 5.21 19.66
C GLY A 81 3.89 3.80 20.25
N ASP A 82 3.64 2.81 19.40
CA ASP A 82 3.34 1.41 19.78
C ASP A 82 4.53 0.48 19.53
N SER A 83 5.65 0.76 20.19
CA SER A 83 6.90 -0.03 20.09
C SER A 83 6.84 -1.32 20.92
N ASN A 84 5.79 -2.12 20.80
CA ASN A 84 5.70 -3.43 21.49
C ASN A 84 6.47 -4.51 20.71
N ASP A 85 7.54 -5.03 21.30
CA ASP A 85 8.43 -6.06 20.73
C ASP A 85 7.70 -7.34 20.28
N GLN A 86 6.54 -7.66 20.85
CA GLN A 86 5.74 -8.81 20.42
C GLN A 86 5.10 -8.61 19.04
N ILE A 87 4.74 -7.38 18.65
CA ILE A 87 4.20 -7.05 17.32
C ILE A 87 5.28 -7.22 16.25
N ILE A 88 6.53 -6.94 16.62
CA ILE A 88 7.72 -7.08 15.76
C ILE A 88 8.10 -8.55 15.58
N LYS A 89 8.02 -9.39 16.63
CA LYS A 89 8.31 -10.84 16.53
C LYS A 89 7.31 -11.59 15.65
N ASP A 90 6.07 -11.12 15.60
CA ASP A 90 5.01 -11.64 14.74
C ASP A 90 5.21 -11.35 13.23
N LEU A 91 6.26 -10.58 12.89
CA LEU A 91 6.56 -10.19 11.50
C LEU A 91 7.10 -11.35 10.66
N ASP A 92 7.52 -12.46 11.26
CA ASP A 92 8.05 -13.60 10.50
C ASP A 92 6.99 -14.17 9.55
N THR A 93 5.80 -14.47 10.08
CA THR A 93 4.63 -14.91 9.29
C THR A 93 4.05 -13.79 8.41
N LYS A 94 4.20 -12.52 8.83
CA LYS A 94 3.63 -11.37 8.11
C LYS A 94 4.51 -10.97 6.92
N SER A 95 5.84 -11.13 6.97
CA SER A 95 6.76 -10.73 5.91
C SER A 95 6.51 -11.47 4.59
N THR A 96 6.34 -12.80 4.64
CA THR A 96 5.92 -13.61 3.48
C THR A 96 4.60 -13.12 2.90
N LYS A 97 3.64 -12.76 3.77
CA LYS A 97 2.36 -12.20 3.34
C LYS A 97 2.49 -10.83 2.69
N LEU A 98 3.38 -9.96 3.18
CA LEU A 98 3.62 -8.64 2.60
C LEU A 98 4.33 -8.72 1.23
N GLN A 99 5.27 -9.65 1.08
CA GLN A 99 5.85 -9.98 -0.23
C GLN A 99 4.79 -10.50 -1.19
N GLN A 100 3.94 -11.44 -0.72
CA GLN A 100 2.85 -11.98 -1.52
C GLN A 100 1.89 -10.89 -2.00
N ILE A 101 1.53 -9.92 -1.14
CA ILE A 101 0.65 -8.80 -1.50
C ILE A 101 1.22 -8.00 -2.67
N SER A 102 2.53 -7.72 -2.67
CA SER A 102 3.18 -6.95 -3.72
C SER A 102 3.20 -7.71 -5.04
N SER A 103 3.49 -9.02 -4.99
CA SER A 103 3.43 -9.91 -6.16
C SER A 103 2.02 -10.06 -6.71
N ASP A 104 1.02 -10.31 -5.86
CA ASP A 104 -0.38 -10.46 -6.25
C ASP A 104 -0.92 -9.18 -6.88
N PHE A 105 -0.56 -8.03 -6.31
CA PHE A 105 -0.96 -6.75 -6.88
C PHE A 105 -0.28 -6.48 -8.22
N HIS A 106 1.00 -6.83 -8.38
CA HIS A 106 1.68 -6.76 -9.68
C HIS A 106 0.98 -7.63 -10.74
N LEU A 107 0.61 -8.87 -10.39
CA LEU A 107 -0.14 -9.76 -11.28
C LEU A 107 -1.52 -9.19 -11.64
N LEU A 108 -2.24 -8.61 -10.67
CA LEU A 108 -3.50 -7.93 -10.95
C LEU A 108 -3.33 -6.79 -11.96
N LEU A 109 -2.28 -5.96 -11.80
CA LEU A 109 -2.00 -4.87 -12.74
C LEU A 109 -1.72 -5.39 -14.16
N GLN A 110 -0.97 -6.48 -14.27
CA GLN A 110 -0.71 -7.13 -15.56
C GLN A 110 -2.02 -7.64 -16.19
N GLN A 111 -2.83 -8.37 -15.44
CA GLN A 111 -4.13 -8.87 -15.90
C GLN A 111 -5.06 -7.72 -16.34
N ARG A 112 -5.07 -6.61 -15.61
CA ARG A 112 -5.84 -5.40 -15.96
C ARG A 112 -5.31 -4.72 -17.20
N HIS A 113 -4.01 -4.77 -17.46
CA HIS A 113 -3.40 -4.20 -18.66
C HIS A 113 -3.73 -5.03 -19.92
N GLU A 114 -3.75 -6.35 -19.79
CA GLU A 114 -4.03 -7.28 -20.89
C GLU A 114 -5.53 -7.48 -21.15
N SER A 115 -6.40 -7.06 -20.22
CA SER A 115 -7.85 -7.21 -20.33
C SER A 115 -8.43 -6.37 -21.47
N LYS A 116 -9.28 -6.98 -22.29
CA LYS A 116 -10.11 -6.27 -23.28
C LYS A 116 -11.40 -5.69 -22.69
N ALA A 117 -11.81 -6.18 -21.52
CA ALA A 117 -13.09 -5.84 -20.90
C ALA A 117 -12.96 -4.70 -19.86
N LEU A 118 -11.77 -4.49 -19.33
CA LEU A 118 -11.53 -3.56 -18.23
C LEU A 118 -10.35 -2.64 -18.57
N SER A 119 -10.42 -1.38 -18.13
CA SER A 119 -9.34 -0.43 -18.34
C SER A 119 -8.10 -0.76 -17.47
N PRO A 120 -6.88 -0.40 -17.89
CA PRO A 120 -5.71 -0.53 -17.02
C PRO A 120 -5.86 0.30 -15.74
N ILE A 121 -5.31 -0.19 -14.63
CA ILE A 121 -5.21 0.59 -13.39
C ILE A 121 -3.93 1.43 -13.46
N GLN A 122 -4.07 2.75 -13.41
CA GLN A 122 -2.93 3.67 -13.38
C GLN A 122 -2.31 3.69 -11.98
N VAL A 123 -0.99 3.57 -11.88
CA VAL A 123 -0.29 3.55 -10.59
C VAL A 123 0.74 4.67 -10.53
N ALA A 124 0.68 5.46 -9.47
CA ALA A 124 1.70 6.44 -9.12
C ALA A 124 2.27 6.10 -7.73
N CYS A 125 3.59 6.05 -7.64
CA CYS A 125 4.29 5.77 -6.40
C CYS A 125 5.16 6.96 -6.03
N PHE A 126 5.21 7.28 -4.74
CA PHE A 126 5.98 8.41 -4.22
C PHE A 126 6.77 7.98 -2.98
N PHE A 127 7.91 8.65 -2.75
CA PHE A 127 8.73 8.44 -1.56
C PHE A 127 9.18 9.76 -0.95
N GLU A 128 9.28 9.80 0.37
CA GLU A 128 9.74 10.97 1.09
C GLU A 128 11.26 11.12 1.01
N THR A 129 11.74 12.36 0.89
CA THR A 129 13.18 12.65 0.80
C THR A 129 13.78 13.21 2.08
N LYS A 130 12.98 13.62 3.06
CA LYS A 130 13.47 14.11 4.36
C LYS A 130 13.47 13.02 5.41
N SER A 131 14.50 13.03 6.25
CA SER A 131 14.58 12.16 7.40
C SER A 131 13.43 12.42 8.38
N THR A 132 12.93 11.36 9.01
CA THR A 132 11.80 11.48 9.93
C THR A 132 12.26 11.48 11.39
N MET A 133 11.98 12.56 12.09
CA MET A 133 12.34 12.73 13.50
C MET A 133 11.24 12.17 14.43
N TRP A 134 11.62 11.25 15.32
CA TRP A 134 10.77 10.79 16.41
C TRP A 134 10.98 11.62 17.68
N LYS A 135 9.87 12.15 18.23
CA LYS A 135 9.83 13.01 19.43
C LYS A 135 10.91 14.11 19.46
N LYS A 136 11.34 14.61 18.30
CA LYS A 136 12.44 15.59 18.13
C LYS A 136 13.80 15.16 18.75
N LYS A 137 13.98 13.88 19.07
CA LYS A 137 15.16 13.37 19.81
C LYS A 137 15.87 12.21 19.10
N LYS A 138 15.14 11.39 18.34
CA LYS A 138 15.69 10.24 17.61
C LYS A 138 15.44 10.42 16.12
N ASP A 139 16.50 10.43 15.34
CA ASP A 139 16.41 10.37 13.88
C ASP A 139 16.13 8.91 13.46
N LEU A 140 15.00 8.67 12.80
CA LEU A 140 14.65 7.34 12.28
C LEU A 140 15.14 7.12 10.85
N GLY A 141 15.78 8.12 10.24
CA GLY A 141 16.18 8.08 8.85
C GLY A 141 14.98 8.27 7.91
N LEU A 142 15.18 7.90 6.65
CA LEU A 142 14.07 7.60 5.75
C LEU A 142 13.31 6.39 6.26
N ILE A 143 11.99 6.50 6.32
CA ILE A 143 11.12 5.40 6.73
C ILE A 143 11.01 4.42 5.57
N VAL A 144 10.58 4.89 4.40
CA VAL A 144 10.55 4.12 3.16
C VAL A 144 11.58 4.67 2.18
N THR A 145 12.46 3.81 1.69
CA THR A 145 13.48 4.19 0.71
C THR A 145 12.89 4.26 -0.69
N LYS A 146 13.57 4.95 -1.61
CA LYS A 146 13.22 4.98 -3.04
C LYS A 146 12.97 3.57 -3.60
N GLN A 147 13.84 2.61 -3.28
CA GLN A 147 13.74 1.23 -3.76
C GLN A 147 12.49 0.54 -3.19
N SER A 148 12.20 0.75 -1.91
CA SER A 148 11.04 0.16 -1.25
C SER A 148 9.72 0.77 -1.72
N ALA A 149 9.71 2.02 -2.18
CA ALA A 149 8.49 2.78 -2.43
C ALA A 149 7.68 2.40 -3.69
N ALA A 150 8.12 1.42 -4.48
CA ALA A 150 7.46 1.08 -5.73
C ALA A 150 7.34 -0.42 -6.00
N ILE A 151 6.23 -0.77 -6.65
CA ILE A 151 6.00 -2.10 -7.23
C ILE A 151 6.95 -2.28 -8.42
N ALA A 152 7.32 -3.53 -8.73
CA ALA A 152 8.14 -3.86 -9.89
C ALA A 152 7.55 -3.23 -11.18
N GLY A 153 8.42 -2.59 -11.97
CA GLY A 153 8.06 -1.90 -13.20
C GLY A 153 7.66 -0.43 -13.05
N TYR A 154 7.51 0.08 -11.82
CA TYR A 154 7.15 1.48 -11.57
C TYR A 154 8.32 2.28 -10.99
N GLN A 155 8.50 3.51 -11.47
CA GLN A 155 9.51 4.44 -10.94
C GLN A 155 8.85 5.38 -9.93
N PRO A 156 9.26 5.35 -8.65
CA PRO A 156 8.68 6.23 -7.65
C PRO A 156 9.23 7.66 -7.76
N MET A 157 8.37 8.63 -7.51
CA MET A 157 8.67 10.05 -7.57
C MET A 157 9.03 10.61 -6.19
N PRO A 158 10.00 11.53 -6.07
CA PRO A 158 10.36 12.11 -4.79
C PRO A 158 9.32 13.12 -4.31
N ILE A 159 9.09 13.17 -3.00
CA ILE A 159 8.33 14.22 -2.31
C ILE A 159 9.23 14.87 -1.26
N ASN A 160 9.31 16.20 -1.28
CA ASN A 160 10.11 17.01 -0.36
C ASN A 160 9.46 17.16 1.05
N ALA A 161 9.14 16.04 1.67
CA ALA A 161 8.52 15.92 2.98
C ALA A 161 9.22 14.84 3.82
N ASP A 162 8.90 14.79 5.11
CA ASP A 162 9.18 13.61 5.95
C ASP A 162 7.95 12.67 5.96
N HIS A 163 8.11 11.47 6.51
CA HIS A 163 7.06 10.44 6.49
C HIS A 163 5.88 10.75 7.42
N ARG A 164 5.93 11.83 8.22
CA ARG A 164 4.82 12.26 9.10
C ARG A 164 4.01 13.37 8.45
N ALA A 165 4.68 14.30 7.79
CA ALA A 165 4.08 15.42 7.08
C ALA A 165 3.36 15.01 5.79
N SER A 166 3.50 13.75 5.37
CA SER A 166 2.84 13.17 4.19
C SER A 166 1.48 12.51 4.52
N THR A 167 0.95 12.75 5.73
CA THR A 167 -0.35 12.26 6.23
C THR A 167 -1.39 13.37 6.27
#